data_AF-A0A7W0G3N9-F1
#
_entry.id   AF-A0A7W0G3N9-F1
#
_cell.length_a   1.000
_cell.length_b   1.000
_cell.length_c   1.000
_cell.angle_alpha   90.00
_cell.angle_beta   90.00
_cell.angle_gamma   90.00
#
_symmetry.space_group_name_H-M   'P 1'
#
loop_
_entity.id
_entity.type
_entity.pdbx_description
1 polymer ?
#
loop_
_entity_poly.entity_id
_entity_poly.type
_entity_poly.pdbx_seq_one_letter_code
_entity_poly.pdbx_strand_id
1 'polypeptide(L)' 'LDRAADELDRIVRLNRGGTVAVFSHTGTICILALHLMGALDAPALRPVWIASANCGVTRIHLQHEGLIRVVAVNDTRHLK' A
#
# COMPACT_ATOMS: atom_id res chain seq x y z
N LEU A 1 -4.43 10.66 -8.89
CA LEU A 1 -4.41 9.56 -7.91
C LEU A 1 -4.79 8.27 -8.59
N ASP A 2 -5.91 8.29 -9.30
CA ASP A 2 -6.45 7.18 -10.11
C ASP A 2 -5.39 6.50 -10.97
N ARG A 3 -4.60 7.28 -11.75
CA ARG A 3 -3.51 6.72 -12.56
C ARG A 3 -2.49 5.85 -11.80
N ALA A 4 -2.14 6.21 -10.57
CA ALA A 4 -1.14 5.46 -9.80
C ALA A 4 -1.75 4.21 -9.15
N ALA A 5 -3.01 4.30 -8.73
CA ALA A 5 -3.79 3.17 -8.22
C ALA A 5 -4.06 2.15 -9.33
N ASP A 6 -4.52 2.60 -10.50
CA ASP A 6 -4.77 1.74 -11.67
C ASP A 6 -3.51 1.00 -12.12
N GLU A 7 -2.36 1.69 -12.12
CA GLU A 7 -1.08 1.09 -12.47
C GLU A 7 -0.63 0.07 -11.42
N LEU A 8 -0.84 0.36 -10.14
CA LEU A 8 -0.58 -0.59 -9.06
C LEU A 8 -1.45 -1.85 -9.22
N ASP A 9 -2.75 -1.69 -9.49
CA ASP A 9 -3.68 -2.80 -9.69
C ASP A 9 -3.29 -3.63 -10.93
N ARG A 10 -2.80 -2.98 -11.99
CA ARG A 10 -2.25 -3.65 -13.17
C ARG A 10 -1.01 -4.48 -12.81
N ILE A 11 -0.05 -3.91 -12.08
CA ILE A 11 1.19 -4.59 -11.67
C ILE A 11 0.88 -5.77 -10.75
N VAL A 12 0.00 -5.60 -9.77
CA VAL A 12 -0.46 -6.66 -8.86
C VAL A 12 -1.09 -7.80 -9.64
N ARG A 13 -1.98 -7.51 -10.60
CA ARG A 13 -2.63 -8.52 -11.43
C ARG A 13 -1.63 -9.30 -12.28
N LEU A 14 -0.63 -8.64 -12.85
CA LEU A 14 0.41 -9.27 -13.67
C LEU A 14 1.40 -10.10 -12.86
N ASN A 15 1.58 -9.81 -11.57
CA ASN A 15 2.55 -10.47 -10.69
C ASN A 15 1.87 -11.33 -9.61
N ARG A 16 0.69 -11.89 -9.89
CA ARG A 16 -0.03 -12.77 -8.96
C ARG A 16 0.85 -13.95 -8.53
N GLY A 17 0.91 -14.21 -7.22
CA GLY A 17 1.77 -15.24 -6.63
C GLY A 17 3.23 -14.83 -6.45
N GLY A 18 3.62 -13.65 -6.94
CA GLY A 18 4.95 -13.09 -6.77
C GLY A 18 5.04 -12.04 -5.66
N THR A 19 6.17 -11.34 -5.62
CA THR A 19 6.41 -10.20 -4.74
C THR A 19 6.71 -8.98 -5.60
N VAL A 20 6.06 -7.85 -5.29
CA VAL A 20 6.28 -6.57 -5.97
C VAL A 20 6.86 -5.58 -4.95
N ALA A 21 7.93 -4.89 -5.32
CA ALA A 21 8.46 -3.76 -4.57
C ALA A 21 8.13 -2.46 -5.32
N VAL A 22 7.56 -1.49 -4.61
CA VAL A 22 7.21 -0.17 -5.16
C VAL A 22 8.01 0.90 -4.42
N PHE A 23 8.76 1.70 -5.18
CA PHE A 23 9.49 2.86 -4.66
C PHE A 23 8.75 4.12 -5.09
N SER A 24 8.42 4.98 -4.13
CA SER A 24 7.71 6.23 -4.41
C SER A 24 7.94 7.25 -3.30
N HIS A 25 7.27 8.39 -3.41
CA HIS A 25 7.30 9.44 -2.39
C HIS A 25 6.26 9.20 -1.30
N THR A 26 6.48 9.77 -0.11
CA THR A 26 5.63 9.63 1.08
C THR A 26 4.14 9.74 0.77
N GLY A 27 3.70 10.82 0.10
CA GLY A 27 2.28 11.02 -0.20
C GLY A 27 1.70 9.89 -1.07
N THR A 28 2.42 9.47 -2.10
CA THR A 28 2.00 8.36 -2.98
C THR A 28 1.93 7.05 -2.21
N ILE A 29 2.94 6.72 -1.40
CA ILE A 29 2.96 5.49 -0.59
C ILE A 29 1.74 5.43 0.32
N CYS A 30 1.44 6.52 1.04
CA CYS A 30 0.31 6.58 1.95
C CYS A 30 -1.01 6.30 1.21
N ILE A 31 -1.21 6.94 0.05
CA ILE A 31 -2.48 6.82 -0.68
C ILE A 31 -2.60 5.45 -1.35
N LEU A 32 -1.52 4.90 -1.91
CA LEU A 32 -1.52 3.54 -2.46
C LEU A 32 -1.78 2.47 -1.39
N ALA A 33 -1.22 2.63 -0.18
CA ALA A 33 -1.50 1.72 0.93
C ALA A 33 -2.98 1.78 1.35
N LEU A 34 -3.57 2.99 1.41
CA LEU A 34 -4.99 3.17 1.70
C LEU A 34 -5.90 2.61 0.58
N HIS A 35 -5.51 2.81 -0.68
CA HIS A 35 -6.17 2.24 -1.85
C HIS A 35 -6.22 0.71 -1.75
N LEU A 36 -5.06 0.09 -1.53
CA LEU A 36 -4.99 -1.36 -1.35
C LEU A 36 -5.92 -1.81 -0.23
N MET A 37 -5.92 -1.15 0.93
CA MET A 37 -6.80 -1.52 2.03
C MET A 37 -8.31 -1.25 1.80
N GLY A 38 -8.71 -0.66 0.68
CA GLY A 38 -10.09 -0.23 0.44
C GLY A 38 -10.55 0.92 1.35
N ALA A 39 -9.62 1.58 2.04
CA ALA A 39 -9.92 2.57 3.06
C ALA A 39 -10.33 3.93 2.47
N LEU A 40 -10.00 4.21 1.21
CA LEU A 40 -10.38 5.45 0.52
C LEU A 40 -11.89 5.53 0.25
N ASP A 41 -12.51 4.37 0.01
CA ASP A 41 -13.92 4.21 -0.32
C ASP A 41 -14.81 4.00 0.91
N ALA A 42 -14.23 3.89 2.10
CA ALA A 42 -14.93 3.68 3.37
C ALA A 42 -15.28 5.03 4.04
N PRO A 43 -16.50 5.56 3.91
CA PRO A 43 -16.83 6.90 4.40
C PRO A 43 -16.77 6.98 5.93
N ALA A 44 -17.09 5.87 6.60
CA ALA A 44 -17.09 5.74 8.06
C ALA A 44 -15.70 5.82 8.69
N LEU A 45 -14.63 5.67 7.90
CA LEU A 45 -13.26 5.69 8.42
C LEU A 45 -12.61 7.09 8.31
N ARG A 46 -13.30 8.09 7.73
CA ARG A 46 -12.67 9.39 7.47
C ARG A 46 -12.53 10.23 8.76
N PRO A 47 -11.35 10.83 9.01
CA PRO A 47 -10.16 10.84 8.17
C PRO A 47 -9.20 9.67 8.45
N VAL A 48 -8.88 8.84 7.44
CA VAL A 48 -7.81 7.82 7.53
C VAL A 48 -6.51 8.40 7.00
N TRP A 49 -5.46 8.37 7.82
CA TRP A 49 -4.11 8.79 7.42
C TRP A 49 -3.09 7.76 7.88
N ILE A 50 -2.08 7.54 7.05
CA ILE A 50 -0.91 6.72 7.36
C ILE A 50 0.31 7.62 7.29
N ALA A 51 1.21 7.50 8.25
CA ALA A 51 2.50 8.18 8.21
C ALA A 51 3.54 7.27 7.55
N SER A 52 4.39 7.85 6.70
CA SER A 52 5.57 7.19 6.14
C SER A 52 6.78 8.12 6.25
N ALA A 53 7.89 7.58 6.73
CA ALA A 53 9.18 8.24 6.80
C ALA A 53 10.01 7.93 5.54
N ASN A 54 11.11 8.65 5.37
CA ASN A 54 12.10 8.33 4.34
C ASN A 54 12.62 6.91 4.54
N CYS A 55 12.68 6.17 3.44
CA CYS A 55 13.08 4.76 3.43
C CYS A 55 12.22 3.85 4.33
N GLY A 56 11.05 4.30 4.80
CA GLY A 56 10.12 3.44 5.54
C GLY A 56 9.54 2.34 4.65
N VAL A 57 9.45 1.12 5.17
CA VAL A 57 8.91 -0.03 4.42
C VAL A 57 7.51 -0.37 4.91
N THR A 58 6.54 -0.32 4.00
CA THR A 58 5.18 -0.83 4.22
C THR A 58 5.02 -2.16 3.49
N ARG A 59 4.63 -3.22 4.21
CA ARG A 59 4.46 -4.57 3.67
C ARG A 59 3.01 -5.00 3.80
N ILE A 60 2.40 -5.34 2.66
CA ILE A 60 1.02 -5.78 2.55
C ILE A 60 1.01 -7.12 1.80
N HIS A 61 0.28 -8.11 2.31
CA HIS A 61 0.02 -9.36 1.61
C HIS A 61 -1.39 -9.33 1.03
N LEU A 62 -1.49 -9.61 -0.28
CA LEU A 62 -2.75 -9.76 -1.00
C LEU A 62 -3.02 -11.26 -1.19
N GLN A 63 -4.16 -11.73 -0.67
CA GLN A 63 -4.56 -13.14 -0.77
C GLN A 63 -5.60 -13.36 -1.88
N HIS A 64 -5.82 -14.62 -2.26
CA HIS A 64 -6.58 -15.02 -3.45
C HIS A 64 -8.05 -14.55 -3.45
N GLU A 65 -8.63 -14.34 -2.27
CA GLU A 65 -10.05 -13.94 -2.08
C GLU A 65 -10.23 -12.44 -1.82
N GLY A 66 -9.25 -11.61 -2.20
CA GLY A 66 -9.29 -10.17 -1.91
C GLY A 66 -9.07 -9.83 -0.43
N LEU A 67 -8.70 -10.81 0.40
CA LEU A 67 -8.25 -10.58 1.77
C LEU A 67 -6.89 -9.90 1.78
N ILE A 68 -6.78 -8.85 2.58
CA ILE A 68 -5.58 -8.02 2.68
C ILE A 68 -5.05 -8.09 4.10
N ARG A 69 -3.76 -8.38 4.21
CA ARG A 69 -3.06 -8.40 5.49
C ARG A 69 -1.96 -7.36 5.48
N VAL A 70 -2.11 -6.36 6.35
CA VAL A 70 -1.03 -5.42 6.65
C VAL A 70 -0.05 -6.10 7.59
N VAL A 71 1.20 -6.24 7.16
CA VAL A 71 2.26 -6.92 7.94
C VAL A 71 3.13 -5.91 8.68
N ALA A 72 3.44 -4.80 8.01
CA ALA A 72 4.21 -3.71 8.59
C ALA A 72 3.81 -2.40 7.90
N VAL A 73 3.84 -1.31 8.66
CA VAL A 73 3.60 0.05 8.16
C VAL A 73 4.78 0.90 8.59
N ASN A 74 5.41 1.58 7.64
CA ASN A 74 6.52 2.49 7.91
C ASN A 74 7.65 1.87 8.77
N ASP A 75 8.06 0.65 8.46
CA ASP A 75 9.15 -0.02 9.16
C ASP A 75 10.50 0.61 8.80
N THR A 76 11.13 1.26 9.78
CA THR A 76 12.42 1.94 9.66
C THR A 76 13.54 1.23 10.43
N ARG A 77 13.30 0.03 10.99
CA ARG A 77 14.28 -0.67 11.86
C ARG A 77 15.60 -1.03 11.16
N HIS A 78 15.62 -0.98 9.83
CA HIS A 78 16.80 -1.24 9.00
C HIS A 78 17.71 -0.01 8.83
N LEU A 79 17.26 1.19 9.21
CA LEU A 79 17.98 2.46 9.04
C LEU A 79 18.84 2.85 10.26
N LYS A 80 19.35 1.86 11.00
CA LYS A 80 20.22 2.12 12.16
C LYS A 80 21.44 2.95 11.80
#